data_AF-A0A4R3VXU6-F1
#
_entry.id   AF-A0A4R3VXU6-F1
#
_cell.length_a   1.000
_cell.length_b   1.000
_cell.length_c   1.000
_cell.angle_alpha   90.00
_cell.angle_beta   90.00
_cell.angle_gamma   90.00
#
_symmetry.space_group_name_H-M   'P 1'
#
loop_
_entity.id
_entity.type
_entity.pdbx_description
1 polymer ?
#
loop_
_entity_poly.entity_id
_entity_poly.type
_entity_poly.pdbx_seq_one_letter_code
_entity_poly.pdbx_strand_id
1 'polypeptide(L)'
;MKKYFLIPAVAVALGLASCGGDNTNNTNTTATTEQSSNDATPTVEGIENVNISNSWTVEGNDNMKFDTELIRVKAGEPLEITLKNVGSLPKESMGHNFVILKPGVDVATFGGEAAAAADNEYIPKSSLSSVVAHTKLLGPGEQDKISVTLEKGVYEYICSFPGHFGMMKGKIVAE
;
A
#
# COMPACT_ATOMS: atom_id res chain seq x y z
N MET A 1 42.07 27.36 4.02
CA MET A 1 42.31 28.13 2.78
C MET A 1 40.94 28.47 2.18
N LYS A 2 40.49 29.71 2.38
CA LYS A 2 39.17 30.20 1.93
C LYS A 2 39.30 30.75 0.52
N LYS A 3 38.54 30.22 -0.42
CA LYS A 3 38.39 30.78 -1.77
C LYS A 3 36.96 31.26 -1.93
N TYR A 4 36.81 32.59 -1.90
CA TYR A 4 35.61 33.31 -2.30
C TYR A 4 35.59 33.37 -3.82
N PHE A 5 34.46 33.05 -4.44
CA PHE A 5 34.21 33.34 -5.84
C PHE A 5 32.99 34.24 -5.95
N LEU A 6 33.19 35.33 -6.71
CA LEU A 6 32.30 36.45 -6.93
C LEU A 6 31.24 36.16 -8.01
N ILE A 7 30.16 36.93 -7.91
CA ILE A 7 28.84 36.90 -8.58
C ILE A 7 28.95 37.29 -10.10
N PRO A 8 27.89 37.12 -10.92
CA PRO A 8 26.96 38.25 -11.06
C PRO A 8 25.46 37.87 -11.12
N ALA A 9 24.68 38.82 -10.62
CA ALA A 9 23.23 38.82 -10.54
C ALA A 9 22.59 39.09 -11.91
N VAL A 10 21.46 38.46 -12.19
CA VAL A 10 20.50 38.88 -13.22
C VAL A 10 19.15 39.07 -12.54
N ALA A 11 18.69 40.32 -12.58
CA ALA A 11 17.37 40.79 -12.19
C ALA A 11 16.40 40.75 -13.39
N VAL A 12 15.13 41.12 -13.13
CA VAL A 12 14.01 41.42 -14.07
C VAL A 12 13.07 40.21 -14.29
N ALA A 13 11.73 40.26 -14.13
CA ALA A 13 10.76 41.36 -14.04
C ALA A 13 9.60 41.04 -13.08
N LEU A 14 9.02 42.10 -12.51
CA LEU A 14 7.69 42.13 -11.90
C LEU A 14 6.59 42.06 -12.98
N GLY A 15 5.50 41.35 -12.68
CA GLY A 15 4.19 41.51 -13.31
C GLY A 15 3.14 41.74 -12.22
N LEU A 16 2.43 42.87 -12.32
CA LEU A 16 1.39 43.33 -11.39
C LEU A 16 -0.01 42.91 -11.90
N ALA A 17 -0.91 42.75 -10.92
CA ALA A 17 -2.36 43.01 -10.97
C ALA A 17 -3.29 42.04 -11.73
N SER A 18 -4.16 41.37 -10.96
CA SER A 18 -5.60 41.47 -11.19
C SER A 18 -6.36 41.33 -9.87
N CYS A 19 -7.11 42.37 -9.51
CA CYS A 19 -8.00 42.45 -8.35
C CYS A 19 -9.31 43.07 -8.84
N GLY A 20 -10.42 42.44 -8.49
CA GLY A 20 -11.81 42.90 -8.60
C GLY A 20 -12.67 41.73 -8.12
N GLY A 21 -13.38 41.75 -6.97
CA GLY A 21 -14.22 42.82 -6.40
C GLY A 21 -15.58 42.80 -7.12
N ASP A 22 -16.76 42.71 -6.51
CA ASP A 22 -17.27 42.42 -5.17
C ASP A 22 -18.81 42.25 -5.35
N ASN A 23 -19.52 41.72 -4.33
CA ASN A 23 -20.93 42.02 -4.01
C ASN A 23 -22.16 41.36 -4.73
N THR A 24 -22.86 40.54 -3.92
CA THR A 24 -24.29 40.63 -3.51
C THR A 24 -25.39 39.80 -4.24
N ASN A 25 -26.04 38.96 -3.41
CA ASN A 25 -27.41 38.41 -3.42
C ASN A 25 -28.06 37.96 -4.74
N ASN A 26 -28.46 36.68 -4.76
CA ASN A 26 -29.89 36.38 -4.86
C ASN A 26 -30.26 35.05 -4.19
N THR A 27 -31.37 35.14 -3.45
CA THR A 27 -32.14 34.11 -2.77
C THR A 27 -32.77 33.06 -3.69
N ASN A 28 -33.10 31.92 -3.07
CA ASN A 28 -34.08 30.90 -3.45
C ASN A 28 -33.78 30.03 -4.69
N THR A 29 -33.61 28.72 -4.47
CA THR A 29 -34.73 27.76 -4.58
C THR A 29 -34.23 26.34 -4.28
N THR A 30 -34.98 25.66 -3.43
CA THR A 30 -35.00 24.23 -3.13
C THR A 30 -34.82 23.34 -4.37
N ALA A 31 -33.83 22.45 -4.32
CA ALA A 31 -33.91 21.16 -4.98
C ALA A 31 -33.01 20.17 -4.22
N THR A 32 -33.64 19.41 -3.32
CA THR A 32 -33.14 18.12 -2.84
C THR A 32 -32.68 17.32 -4.05
N THR A 33 -31.37 17.15 -4.19
CA THR A 33 -30.79 16.14 -5.05
C THR A 33 -30.15 15.14 -4.12
N GLU A 34 -30.80 13.99 -4.00
CA GLU A 34 -30.25 12.80 -3.38
C GLU A 34 -28.92 12.50 -4.07
N GLN A 35 -27.82 12.76 -3.34
CA GLN A 35 -26.50 12.30 -3.72
C GLN A 35 -26.46 10.81 -3.46
N SER A 36 -26.96 10.04 -4.44
CA SER A 36 -26.68 8.61 -4.55
C SER A 36 -25.17 8.47 -4.73
N SER A 37 -24.50 8.17 -3.62
CA SER A 37 -23.08 7.84 -3.58
C SER A 37 -22.88 6.56 -4.37
N ASN A 38 -22.63 6.70 -5.66
CA ASN A 38 -22.07 5.64 -6.47
C ASN A 38 -20.62 5.45 -6.00
N ASP A 39 -20.48 4.65 -4.95
CA ASP A 39 -19.23 4.10 -4.44
C ASP A 39 -18.64 3.19 -5.51
N ALA A 40 -18.02 3.80 -6.51
CA ALA A 40 -17.28 3.10 -7.54
C ALA A 40 -15.98 2.59 -6.91
N THR A 41 -16.06 1.40 -6.30
CA THR A 41 -14.87 0.62 -5.97
C THR A 41 -14.02 0.51 -7.24
N PRO A 42 -12.70 0.76 -7.19
CA PRO A 42 -11.84 0.51 -8.34
C PRO A 42 -12.03 -0.93 -8.83
N THR A 43 -12.40 -1.10 -10.10
CA THR A 43 -12.55 -2.42 -10.71
C THR A 43 -11.16 -3.03 -10.90
N VAL A 44 -10.82 -4.05 -10.11
CA VAL A 44 -9.60 -4.84 -10.27
C VAL A 44 -9.88 -5.94 -11.28
N GLU A 45 -9.22 -5.91 -12.43
CA GLU A 45 -9.39 -6.92 -13.48
C GLU A 45 -9.10 -8.33 -12.97
N GLY A 46 -9.96 -9.29 -13.30
CA GLY A 46 -9.79 -10.70 -12.95
C GLY A 46 -10.31 -11.07 -11.56
N ILE A 47 -10.69 -10.10 -10.71
CA ILE A 47 -11.20 -10.37 -9.36
C ILE A 47 -12.51 -11.17 -9.37
N GLU A 48 -13.31 -11.02 -10.43
CA GLU A 48 -14.56 -11.77 -10.61
C GLU A 48 -14.35 -13.28 -10.72
N ASN A 49 -13.14 -13.71 -11.12
CA ASN A 49 -12.75 -15.12 -11.22
C ASN A 49 -12.21 -15.69 -9.89
N VAL A 50 -12.07 -14.84 -8.87
CA VAL A 50 -11.58 -15.22 -7.54
C VAL A 50 -12.77 -15.49 -6.63
N ASN A 51 -12.78 -16.67 -5.99
CA ASN A 51 -13.79 -17.00 -4.99
C ASN A 51 -13.64 -16.13 -3.75
N ILE A 52 -14.75 -15.59 -3.25
CA ILE A 52 -14.74 -14.81 -2.02
C ILE A 52 -14.53 -15.72 -0.81
N SER A 53 -13.55 -15.38 0.04
CA SER A 53 -13.25 -16.08 1.29
C SER A 53 -12.58 -15.11 2.26
N ASN A 54 -12.86 -15.22 3.55
CA ASN A 54 -12.14 -14.51 4.61
C ASN A 54 -11.08 -15.40 5.27
N SER A 55 -10.76 -16.55 4.69
CA SER A 55 -9.67 -17.42 5.12
C SER A 55 -8.82 -17.81 3.91
N TRP A 56 -7.55 -17.41 3.93
CA TRP A 56 -6.60 -17.66 2.86
C TRP A 56 -5.29 -18.25 3.39
N THR A 57 -4.70 -19.13 2.58
CA THR A 57 -3.30 -19.54 2.72
C THR A 57 -2.57 -19.01 1.49
N VAL A 58 -1.41 -18.39 1.72
CA VAL A 58 -0.53 -17.85 0.69
C VAL A 58 0.83 -18.51 0.87
N GLU A 59 1.43 -18.96 -0.23
CA GLU A 59 2.75 -19.59 -0.25
C GLU A 59 3.77 -18.65 -0.90
N GLY A 60 4.90 -18.42 -0.22
CA GLY A 60 6.08 -17.74 -0.76
C GLY A 60 7.20 -18.72 -1.05
N ASN A 61 7.89 -18.58 -2.18
CA ASN A 61 8.95 -19.51 -2.62
C ASN A 61 10.27 -18.83 -3.00
N ASP A 62 11.31 -19.65 -3.20
CA ASP A 62 12.68 -19.23 -3.53
C ASP A 62 12.80 -18.44 -4.87
N ASN A 63 11.73 -18.37 -5.67
CA ASN A 63 11.68 -17.59 -6.90
C ASN A 63 11.13 -16.17 -6.67
N MET A 64 11.00 -15.74 -5.42
CA MET A 64 10.42 -14.46 -5.01
C MET A 64 9.01 -14.27 -5.59
N LYS A 65 8.14 -15.26 -5.39
CA LYS A 65 6.73 -15.21 -5.80
C LYS A 65 5.81 -15.64 -4.68
N PHE A 66 4.68 -14.95 -4.57
CA PHE A 66 3.49 -15.53 -3.97
C PHE A 66 2.78 -16.41 -4.99
N ASP A 67 2.05 -17.42 -4.52
CA ASP A 67 1.21 -18.31 -5.33
C ASP A 67 -0.11 -17.68 -5.77
N THR A 68 -0.50 -16.56 -5.16
CA THR A 68 -1.65 -15.74 -5.53
C THR A 68 -1.27 -14.28 -5.72
N GLU A 69 -1.96 -13.61 -6.65
CA GLU A 69 -1.86 -12.16 -6.90
C GLU A 69 -3.14 -11.42 -6.51
N LEU A 70 -4.28 -12.10 -6.41
CA LEU A 70 -5.58 -11.54 -6.09
C LEU A 70 -6.25 -12.32 -4.96
N ILE A 71 -6.71 -11.58 -3.95
CA ILE A 71 -7.45 -12.11 -2.81
C ILE A 71 -8.77 -11.35 -2.77
N ARG A 72 -9.89 -12.08 -2.72
CA ARG A 72 -11.24 -11.51 -2.64
C ARG A 72 -11.86 -11.88 -1.30
N VAL A 73 -12.29 -10.88 -0.53
CA VAL A 73 -12.78 -11.04 0.85
C VAL A 73 -14.05 -10.23 1.05
N LYS A 74 -14.84 -10.59 2.05
CA LYS A 74 -15.94 -9.74 2.52
C LYS A 74 -15.39 -8.65 3.44
N ALA A 75 -15.77 -7.41 3.16
CA ALA A 75 -15.48 -6.28 4.04
C ALA A 75 -16.23 -6.39 5.38
N GLY A 76 -15.64 -5.84 6.44
CA GLY A 76 -16.24 -5.82 7.79
C GLY A 76 -16.28 -7.17 8.52
N GLU A 77 -15.85 -8.26 7.88
CA GLU A 77 -15.69 -9.57 8.50
C GLU A 77 -14.20 -9.85 8.82
N PRO A 78 -13.88 -10.63 9.88
CA PRO A 78 -12.50 -11.01 10.19
C PRO A 78 -11.86 -11.80 9.04
N LEU A 79 -10.79 -11.26 8.46
CA LEU A 79 -9.92 -11.92 7.48
C LEU A 79 -8.76 -12.61 8.21
N GLU A 80 -8.59 -13.91 7.95
CA GLU A 80 -7.38 -14.67 8.30
C GLU A 80 -6.50 -14.91 7.08
N ILE A 81 -5.24 -14.49 7.15
CA ILE A 81 -4.20 -14.85 6.17
C ILE A 81 -3.15 -15.71 6.86
N THR A 82 -2.86 -16.88 6.31
CA THR A 82 -1.71 -17.70 6.70
C THR A 82 -0.65 -17.61 5.60
N LEU A 83 0.53 -17.09 5.93
CA LEU A 83 1.69 -17.17 5.04
C LEU A 83 2.47 -18.45 5.36
N LYS A 84 2.90 -19.17 4.32
CA LYS A 84 3.85 -20.27 4.40
C LYS A 84 5.05 -19.96 3.52
N ASN A 85 6.26 -20.09 4.05
CA ASN A 85 7.46 -20.08 3.22
C ASN A 85 7.77 -21.52 2.81
N VAL A 86 7.49 -21.86 1.55
CA VAL A 86 7.71 -23.20 0.97
C VAL A 86 9.08 -23.33 0.29
N GLY A 87 9.90 -22.29 0.40
CA GLY A 87 11.29 -22.28 -0.06
C GLY A 87 12.23 -23.15 0.79
N SER A 88 13.48 -23.15 0.38
CA SER A 88 14.58 -23.91 0.99
C SER A 88 15.77 -23.03 1.36
N LEU A 89 15.81 -21.78 0.87
CA LEU A 89 16.91 -20.86 1.11
C LEU A 89 16.85 -20.23 2.52
N PRO A 90 18.00 -19.88 3.12
CA PRO A 90 18.05 -19.29 4.46
C PRO A 90 17.25 -17.98 4.58
N LYS A 91 16.62 -17.77 5.74
CA LYS A 91 15.80 -16.58 6.08
C LYS A 91 16.53 -15.26 5.88
N GLU A 92 17.83 -15.24 6.12
CA GLU A 92 18.69 -14.06 6.01
C GLU A 92 18.88 -13.63 4.54
N SER A 93 18.64 -14.53 3.59
CA SER A 93 18.81 -14.32 2.14
C SER A 93 17.51 -14.37 1.34
N MET A 94 16.51 -15.11 1.83
CA MET A 94 15.24 -15.37 1.14
C MET A 94 14.08 -15.42 2.13
N GLY A 95 14.10 -14.51 3.10
CA GLY A 95 13.00 -14.37 4.04
C GLY A 95 11.75 -13.82 3.34
N HIS A 96 10.58 -14.26 3.78
CA HIS A 96 9.29 -13.79 3.26
C HIS A 96 8.39 -13.34 4.40
N ASN A 97 7.80 -12.15 4.27
CA ASN A 97 6.69 -11.70 5.10
C ASN A 97 5.52 -11.35 4.19
N PHE A 98 4.35 -11.15 4.80
CA PHE A 98 3.14 -10.70 4.12
C PHE A 98 2.68 -9.43 4.83
N VAL A 99 2.73 -8.30 4.13
CA VAL A 99 2.41 -6.97 4.66
C VAL A 99 1.22 -6.41 3.91
N ILE A 100 0.12 -6.17 4.59
CA ILE A 100 -1.05 -5.47 4.03
C ILE A 100 -0.85 -3.99 4.25
N LEU A 101 -0.84 -3.22 3.16
CA LEU A 101 -0.68 -1.77 3.19
C LEU A 101 -2.04 -1.08 3.11
N LYS A 102 -2.14 0.11 3.72
CA LYS A 102 -3.30 0.96 3.55
C LYS A 102 -3.48 1.35 2.07
N PRO A 103 -4.73 1.58 1.62
CA PRO A 103 -4.97 2.05 0.25
C PRO A 103 -4.18 3.33 -0.07
N GLY A 104 -3.62 3.40 -1.27
CA GLY A 104 -2.89 4.58 -1.76
C GLY A 104 -1.44 4.71 -1.30
N VAL A 105 -0.91 3.77 -0.51
CA VAL A 105 0.52 3.73 -0.16
C VAL A 105 1.36 3.47 -1.41
N ASP A 106 2.40 4.27 -1.63
CA ASP A 106 3.38 4.02 -2.68
C ASP A 106 4.31 2.85 -2.28
N VAL A 107 4.11 1.72 -2.95
CA VAL A 107 4.82 0.46 -2.65
C VAL A 107 6.33 0.60 -2.83
N ALA A 108 6.80 1.38 -3.82
CA ALA A 108 8.22 1.55 -4.09
C ALA A 108 8.92 2.33 -2.97
N THR A 109 8.31 3.42 -2.50
CA THR A 109 8.78 4.21 -1.36
C THR A 109 8.79 3.36 -0.09
N PHE A 110 7.68 2.67 0.22
CA PHE A 110 7.61 1.78 1.39
C PHE A 110 8.67 0.68 1.34
N GLY A 111 8.83 0.02 0.18
CA GLY A 111 9.84 -1.03 -0.03
C GLY A 111 11.28 -0.53 0.09
N GLY A 112 11.54 0.70 -0.36
CA GLY A 112 12.84 1.36 -0.20
C GLY A 112 13.18 1.65 1.26
N GLU A 113 12.21 2.13 2.05
CA GLU A 113 12.38 2.32 3.50
C GLU A 113 12.53 0.99 4.24
N ALA A 114 11.73 -0.01 3.86
CA ALA A 114 11.74 -1.34 4.46
C ALA A 114 13.11 -2.01 4.37
N ALA A 115 13.87 -1.77 3.30
CA ALA A 115 15.20 -2.34 3.11
C ALA A 115 16.19 -2.00 4.25
N ALA A 116 15.99 -0.89 4.96
CA ALA A 116 16.82 -0.48 6.09
C ALA A 116 16.32 -1.01 7.45
N ALA A 117 15.15 -1.64 7.51
CA ALA A 117 14.47 -2.02 8.74
C ALA A 117 14.71 -3.50 9.14
N ALA A 118 15.93 -4.01 8.94
CA ALA A 118 16.28 -5.40 9.25
C ALA A 118 16.07 -5.78 10.72
N ASP A 119 16.22 -4.82 11.64
CA ASP A 119 15.98 -4.98 13.09
C ASP A 119 14.50 -5.13 13.47
N ASN A 120 13.60 -4.89 12.50
CA ASN A 120 12.16 -4.90 12.71
C ASN A 120 11.44 -5.69 11.60
N GLU A 121 12.02 -6.83 11.21
CA GLU A 121 11.43 -7.75 10.22
C GLU A 121 11.15 -7.10 8.84
N TYR A 122 11.94 -6.08 8.50
CA TYR A 122 11.75 -5.23 7.32
C TYR A 122 10.43 -4.47 7.30
N ILE A 123 9.93 -4.10 8.49
CA ILE A 123 8.81 -3.19 8.66
C ILE A 123 9.36 -1.83 9.11
N PRO A 124 9.33 -0.79 8.25
CA PRO A 124 9.94 0.50 8.54
C PRO A 124 9.16 1.23 9.65
N LYS A 125 9.86 1.57 10.74
CA LYS A 125 9.30 2.32 11.88
C LYS A 125 8.72 3.69 11.47
N SER A 126 9.33 4.33 10.47
CA SER A 126 8.89 5.61 9.89
C SER A 126 7.51 5.53 9.21
N SER A 127 7.14 4.34 8.72
CA SER A 127 5.95 4.11 7.90
C SER A 127 5.01 3.08 8.51
N LEU A 128 5.07 2.86 9.84
CA LEU A 128 4.14 1.95 10.53
C LEU A 128 2.68 2.31 10.32
N SER A 129 2.37 3.61 10.22
CA SER A 129 1.01 4.07 9.95
C SER A 129 0.47 3.63 8.59
N SER A 130 1.34 3.21 7.67
CA SER A 130 0.98 2.70 6.33
C SER A 130 0.64 1.21 6.34
N VAL A 131 0.95 0.49 7.41
CA VAL A 131 0.69 -0.96 7.54
C VAL A 131 -0.65 -1.19 8.22
N VAL A 132 -1.46 -2.08 7.66
CA VAL A 132 -2.73 -2.53 8.24
C VAL A 132 -2.49 -3.74 9.14
N ALA A 133 -1.77 -4.73 8.63
CA ALA A 133 -1.34 -5.92 9.36
C ALA A 133 -0.13 -6.54 8.64
N HIS A 134 0.68 -7.30 9.37
CA HIS A 134 1.77 -8.06 8.76
C HIS A 134 2.10 -9.34 9.53
N THR A 135 2.58 -10.35 8.83
CA THR A 135 3.20 -11.54 9.45
C THR A 135 4.59 -11.20 9.95
N LYS A 136 5.18 -12.11 10.73
CA LYS A 136 6.63 -12.18 10.94
C LYS A 136 7.36 -12.38 9.62
N LEU A 137 8.67 -12.10 9.63
CA LEU A 137 9.55 -12.59 8.57
C LEU A 137 9.74 -14.10 8.75
N LEU A 138 9.54 -14.88 7.69
CA LEU A 138 9.59 -16.33 7.70
C LEU A 138 10.80 -16.87 6.94
N GLY A 139 11.51 -17.80 7.56
CA GLY A 139 12.48 -18.69 6.93
C GLY A 139 11.83 -19.93 6.30
N PRO A 140 12.63 -20.83 5.71
CA PRO A 140 12.11 -21.98 4.98
C PRO A 140 11.35 -22.94 5.90
N GLY A 141 10.16 -23.37 5.47
CA GLY A 141 9.26 -24.25 6.21
C GLY A 141 8.48 -23.58 7.35
N GLU A 142 8.74 -22.29 7.65
CA GLU A 142 7.99 -21.55 8.65
C GLU A 142 6.61 -21.11 8.10
N GLN A 143 5.66 -20.94 9.02
CA GLN A 143 4.36 -20.33 8.73
C GLN A 143 3.97 -19.35 9.83
N ASP A 144 3.17 -18.35 9.47
CA ASP A 144 2.58 -17.41 10.42
C ASP A 144 1.20 -16.96 9.95
N LYS A 145 0.35 -16.59 10.91
CA LYS A 145 -1.04 -16.22 10.65
C LYS A 145 -1.35 -14.84 11.23
N ILE A 146 -1.98 -13.99 10.42
CA ILE A 146 -2.58 -12.74 10.86
C ILE A 146 -4.10 -12.79 10.80
N SER A 147 -4.74 -12.03 11.69
CA SER A 147 -6.17 -11.77 11.66
C SER A 147 -6.42 -10.26 11.67
N VAL A 148 -7.22 -9.77 10.73
CA VAL A 148 -7.53 -8.35 10.58
C VAL A 148 -8.93 -8.16 10.02
N THR A 149 -9.60 -7.06 10.35
CA THR A 149 -10.85 -6.66 9.67
C THR A 149 -10.53 -5.53 8.70
N LEU A 150 -10.98 -5.66 7.45
CA LEU A 150 -10.76 -4.66 6.41
C LEU A 150 -12.06 -3.93 6.11
N GLU A 151 -11.99 -2.61 6.01
CA GLU A 151 -13.05 -1.82 5.42
C GLU A 151 -13.11 -2.06 3.90
N LYS A 152 -14.25 -1.77 3.29
CA LYS A 152 -14.42 -1.90 1.84
C LYS A 152 -13.33 -1.12 1.11
N GLY A 153 -12.68 -1.75 0.13
CA GLY A 153 -11.60 -1.12 -0.63
C GLY A 153 -10.61 -2.10 -1.24
N VAL A 154 -9.58 -1.55 -1.86
CA VAL A 154 -8.48 -2.29 -2.48
C VAL A 154 -7.20 -2.00 -1.74
N TYR A 155 -6.55 -3.06 -1.26
CA TYR A 155 -5.32 -3.01 -0.46
C TYR A 155 -4.21 -3.70 -1.24
N GLU A 156 -3.05 -3.07 -1.33
CA GLU A 156 -1.84 -3.76 -1.78
C GLU A 156 -1.34 -4.65 -0.63
N TYR A 157 -0.90 -5.86 -0.96
CA TYR A 157 -0.06 -6.65 -0.08
C TYR A 157 1.27 -6.96 -0.74
N ILE A 158 2.33 -7.03 0.05
CA ILE A 158 3.69 -7.23 -0.43
C ILE A 158 4.50 -8.13 0.51
N CYS A 159 5.62 -8.65 0.01
CA CYS A 159 6.77 -8.99 0.84
C CYS A 159 7.71 -7.78 0.89
N SER A 160 8.04 -7.30 2.10
CA SER A 160 8.90 -6.13 2.31
C SER A 160 10.38 -6.47 2.50
N PHE A 161 10.75 -7.76 2.48
CA PHE A 161 12.16 -8.17 2.45
C PHE A 161 12.89 -7.46 1.28
N PRO A 162 14.15 -7.02 1.46
CA PRO A 162 14.84 -6.14 0.51
C PRO A 162 14.76 -6.65 -0.94
N GLY A 163 14.17 -5.85 -1.82
CA GLY A 163 14.04 -6.14 -3.26
C GLY A 163 12.86 -7.03 -3.67
N HIS A 164 12.16 -7.68 -2.72
CA HIS A 164 11.09 -8.62 -3.07
C HIS A 164 9.79 -7.94 -3.49
N PHE A 165 9.48 -6.76 -2.94
CA PHE A 165 8.24 -6.01 -3.19
C PHE A 165 7.95 -5.73 -4.67
N GLY A 166 8.97 -5.79 -5.54
CA GLY A 166 8.80 -5.64 -6.98
C GLY A 166 8.04 -6.81 -7.63
N MET A 167 8.19 -8.03 -7.09
CA MET A 167 7.63 -9.28 -7.63
C MET A 167 6.64 -9.95 -6.66
N MET A 168 6.93 -9.95 -5.37
CA MET A 168 6.09 -10.52 -4.33
C MET A 168 5.07 -9.48 -3.86
N LYS A 169 4.01 -9.32 -4.66
CA LYS A 169 2.92 -8.40 -4.38
C LYS A 169 1.61 -8.86 -4.99
N GLY A 170 0.51 -8.32 -4.50
CA GLY A 170 -0.81 -8.49 -5.08
C GLY A 170 -1.83 -7.55 -4.44
N LYS A 171 -3.11 -7.78 -4.75
CA LYS A 171 -4.22 -6.97 -4.23
C LYS A 171 -5.21 -7.81 -3.43
N ILE A 172 -5.64 -7.27 -2.29
CA ILE A 172 -6.84 -7.72 -1.58
C ILE A 172 -7.98 -6.78 -1.97
N VAL A 173 -9.07 -7.33 -2.48
CA VAL A 173 -10.33 -6.61 -2.71
C VAL A 173 -11.30 -7.02 -1.60
N ALA A 174 -11.61 -6.07 -0.73
CA ALA A 174 -12.62 -6.21 0.32
C ALA A 174 -13.91 -5.56 -0.16
N GLU A 175 -14.97 -6.37 -0.30
CA GLU A 175 -16.28 -5.95 -0.84
C GLU A 175 -17.48 -6.41 -0.01
#